data_AF-A0A3C0R412-F1
#
_entry.id   AF-A0A3C0R412-F1
#
_cell.length_a   1.000
_cell.length_b   1.000
_cell.length_c   1.000
_cell.angle_alpha   90.00
_cell.angle_beta   90.00
_cell.angle_gamma   90.00
#
_symmetry.space_group_name_H-M   'P 1'
#
loop_
_entity.id
_entity.type
_entity.pdbx_description
1 polymer ?
#
loop_
_entity_poly.entity_id
_entity_poly.type
_entity_poly.pdbx_seq_one_letter_code
_entity_poly.pdbx_strand_id
1 'polypeptide(L)' 'LTILFSAFAAFFAMLIMNGLPRWHHPIFNWERFSRATNDGFFLVIEARDPRFTEIEARELLEKSGGQHITIVHDE' A
#
# COMPACT_ATOMS: atom_id res chain seq x y z
N LEU A 1 17.72 7.82 -31.32
CA LEU A 1 16.57 8.60 -30.81
C LEU A 1 15.42 7.71 -30.36
N THR A 2 15.06 6.67 -31.12
CA THR A 2 14.01 5.69 -30.76
C THR A 2 14.19 5.08 -29.36
N ILE A 3 15.39 4.58 -29.03
CA ILE A 3 15.67 3.98 -27.71
C ILE A 3 15.46 4.98 -26.57
N LEU A 4 15.87 6.25 -26.75
CA LEU A 4 15.71 7.30 -25.74
C LEU A 4 14.24 7.59 -25.47
N PHE A 5 13.44 7.76 -26.52
CA PHE A 5 12.00 8.00 -26.37
C PHE A 5 11.28 6.78 -25.78
N SER A 6 11.64 5.56 -26.19
CA SER A 6 11.08 4.35 -25.61
C SER A 6 11.41 4.22 -24.12
N ALA A 7 12.64 4.55 -23.69
CA ALA A 7 13.04 4.50 -22.29
C ALA A 7 12.24 5.51 -21.44
N PHE A 8 12.09 6.75 -21.91
CA PHE A 8 11.27 7.74 -21.20
C PHE A 8 9.78 7.35 -21.18
N ALA A 9 9.23 6.90 -22.29
CA ALA A 9 7.83 6.47 -22.35
C ALA A 9 7.57 5.33 -21.37
N ALA A 10 8.45 4.31 -21.31
CA ALA A 10 8.33 3.20 -20.37
C ALA A 10 8.46 3.66 -18.91
N PHE A 11 9.43 4.52 -18.60
CA PHE A 11 9.63 5.06 -17.26
C PHE A 11 8.41 5.85 -16.77
N PHE A 12 7.93 6.81 -17.56
CA PHE A 12 6.78 7.63 -17.17
C PHE A 12 5.47 6.84 -17.16
N ALA A 13 5.27 5.91 -18.10
CA ALA A 13 4.09 5.04 -18.10
C ALA A 13 4.03 4.20 -16.82
N MET A 14 5.14 3.59 -16.42
CA MET A 14 5.21 2.81 -15.18
C MET A 14 4.87 3.66 -13.96
N LEU A 15 5.42 4.88 -13.85
CA LEU A 15 5.10 5.77 -12.73
C LEU A 15 3.61 6.13 -12.68
N ILE A 16 3.04 6.56 -13.81
CA ILE A 16 1.63 6.98 -13.89
C ILE A 16 0.69 5.80 -13.58
N MET A 17 0.96 4.62 -14.14
CA MET A 17 0.12 3.43 -13.93
C MET A 17 0.16 2.93 -12.48
N ASN A 18 1.28 3.11 -11.77
CA ASN A 18 1.38 2.80 -10.35
C ASN A 18 0.89 3.94 -9.44
N GLY A 19 0.37 5.04 -10.00
CA GLY A 19 -0.11 6.20 -9.22
C GLY A 19 1.00 6.98 -8.53
N LEU A 20 2.22 6.93 -9.06
CA LEU A 20 3.39 7.68 -8.58
C LEU A 20 3.55 8.99 -9.38
N PRO A 21 4.10 10.06 -8.78
CA PRO A 21 4.64 10.15 -7.42
C PRO A 21 3.55 10.38 -6.36
N ARG A 22 3.52 9.52 -5.34
CA ARG A 22 2.64 9.66 -4.16
C ARG A 22 3.51 9.94 -2.94
N TRP A 23 3.65 11.22 -2.60
CA TRP A 23 4.52 11.69 -1.53
C TRP A 23 4.03 11.32 -0.14
N HIS A 24 2.71 11.24 0.05
CA HIS A 24 2.09 10.80 1.28
C HIS A 24 1.09 9.68 1.00
N HIS A 25 1.16 8.63 1.80
CA HIS A 25 0.20 7.53 1.83
C HIS A 25 -0.18 7.32 3.31
N PRO A 26 -1.48 7.16 3.66
CA PRO A 26 -1.92 7.05 5.06
C PRO A 26 -1.17 5.97 5.86
N ILE A 27 -0.77 4.88 5.17
CA ILE A 27 0.00 3.77 5.75
C ILE A 27 1.35 4.19 6.37
N PHE A 28 1.93 5.30 5.92
CA PHE A 28 3.18 5.81 6.46
C PHE A 28 3.03 6.34 7.89
N ASN A 29 1.79 6.62 8.35
CA ASN A 29 1.51 7.05 9.73
C ASN A 29 1.75 5.91 10.74
N TRP A 30 1.86 4.67 10.29
CA TRP A 30 2.13 3.54 11.17
C TRP A 30 3.63 3.28 11.30
N GLU A 31 4.18 3.50 12.50
CA GLU A 31 5.62 3.38 12.79
C GLU A 31 6.24 2.04 12.34
N ARG A 32 5.50 0.94 12.46
CA ARG A 32 5.96 -0.40 12.04
C ARG A 32 6.11 -0.54 10.53
N PHE A 33 5.44 0.29 9.73
CA PHE A 33 5.52 0.22 8.27
C PHE A 33 6.93 0.54 7.74
N SER A 34 7.79 1.19 8.53
CA SER A 34 9.22 1.35 8.23
C SER A 34 9.94 0.02 7.91
N ARG A 35 9.42 -1.10 8.42
CA ARG A 35 9.94 -2.46 8.19
C ARG A 35 9.51 -3.09 6.87
N ALA A 36 8.59 -2.46 6.12
CA ALA A 36 8.00 -3.02 4.89
C ALA A 36 9.03 -3.30 3.78
N THR A 37 10.16 -2.58 3.78
CA THR A 37 11.24 -2.77 2.80
C THR A 37 12.39 -3.61 3.34
N ASN A 38 12.34 -4.06 4.60
CA ASN A 38 13.44 -4.77 5.25
C ASN A 38 13.06 -6.21 5.61
N ASP A 39 12.23 -6.38 6.64
CA ASP A 39 12.00 -7.68 7.29
C ASP A 39 10.53 -7.97 7.63
N GLY A 40 9.60 -7.07 7.25
CA GLY A 40 8.17 -7.22 7.51
C GLY A 40 7.34 -7.36 6.25
N PHE A 41 6.39 -8.29 6.25
CA PHE A 41 5.31 -8.35 5.27
C PHE A 41 4.05 -7.70 5.82
N PHE A 42 3.37 -6.94 4.98
CA PHE A 42 2.21 -6.15 5.36
C PHE A 42 1.05 -6.48 4.41
N LEU A 43 -0.12 -6.73 4.99
CA LEU A 43 -1.37 -6.84 4.26
C LEU A 43 -2.25 -5.66 4.62
N VAL A 44 -2.84 -5.02 3.62
CA VAL A 44 -3.62 -3.79 3.77
C VAL A 44 -4.95 -3.98 3.09
N ILE A 45 -6.01 -3.64 3.80
CA ILE A 45 -7.37 -3.62 3.25
C ILE A 45 -7.80 -2.15 3.25
N GLU A 46 -8.14 -1.63 2.07
CA GLU A 46 -8.60 -0.25 1.96
C GLU A 46 -10.06 -0.13 2.40
N ALA A 47 -10.37 0.92 3.18
CA ALA A 47 -11.72 1.22 3.64
C ALA A 47 -12.69 1.67 2.52
N ARG A 48 -12.20 1.83 1.28
CA ARG A 48 -13.00 2.24 0.12
C ARG A 48 -13.87 1.11 -0.45
N ASP A 49 -13.61 -0.14 -0.07
CA ASP A 49 -14.42 -1.28 -0.52
C ASP A 49 -15.82 -1.22 0.12
N PRO A 50 -16.92 -1.33 -0.64
CA PRO A 50 -18.29 -1.39 -0.10
C PRO A 50 -18.54 -2.52 0.91
N ARG A 51 -17.72 -3.57 0.90
CA ARG A 51 -17.79 -4.70 1.85
C ARG A 51 -16.89 -4.52 3.06
N PHE A 52 -16.12 -3.43 3.12
CA PHE A 52 -15.24 -3.18 4.25
C PHE A 52 -16.06 -2.89 5.50
N THR A 53 -15.84 -3.70 6.52
CA THR A 53 -16.27 -3.43 7.91
C THR A 53 -15.06 -3.66 8.81
N GLU A 54 -14.78 -2.73 9.73
CA GLU A 54 -13.61 -2.81 10.60
C GLU A 54 -13.54 -4.12 11.41
N ILE A 55 -14.70 -4.57 11.90
CA ILE A 55 -14.84 -5.80 12.69
C ILE A 55 -14.49 -7.03 11.84
N GLU A 56 -15.12 -7.18 10.68
CA GLU A 56 -14.91 -8.33 9.80
C GLU A 56 -13.49 -8.39 9.24
N ALA A 57 -12.95 -7.24 8.83
CA ALA A 57 -11.58 -7.14 8.33
C ALA A 57 -10.57 -7.52 9.42
N ARG A 58 -10.78 -7.07 10.66
CA ARG A 58 -9.92 -7.43 11.79
C ARG A 58 -9.97 -8.93 12.07
N GLU A 59 -11.17 -9.51 12.15
CA GLU A 59 -11.32 -10.94 12.36
C GLU A 59 -10.67 -11.77 11.25
N LEU A 60 -10.81 -11.35 9.99
CA LEU A 60 -10.19 -12.02 8.84
C LEU A 60 -8.66 -12.01 8.94
N LEU A 61 -8.08 -10.87 9.31
CA LEU A 61 -6.64 -10.72 9.48
C LEU A 61 -6.12 -11.53 10.68
N GLU A 62 -6.87 -11.57 11.78
CA GLU A 62 -6.55 -12.40 12.95
C GLU A 62 -6.58 -13.89 12.61
N LYS A 63 -7.64 -14.36 11.94
CA LYS A 63 -7.77 -15.75 11.48
C LYS A 63 -6.68 -16.15 10.49
N SER A 64 -6.18 -15.20 9.70
CA SER A 64 -5.09 -15.41 8.74
C SER A 64 -3.70 -15.43 9.37
N GLY A 65 -3.58 -15.21 10.69
CA GLY A 65 -2.31 -15.23 11.42
C GLY A 65 -1.59 -13.87 11.49
N GLY A 66 -2.31 -12.76 11.29
CA GLY A 66 -1.77 -11.41 11.44
C GLY A 66 -1.28 -11.14 12.87
N GLN A 67 -0.01 -10.77 13.02
CA GLN A 67 0.61 -10.54 14.33
C GLN A 67 0.36 -9.13 14.88
N HIS A 68 0.34 -8.13 14.01
CA HIS A 68 0.19 -6.72 14.38
C HIS A 68 -0.88 -6.09 13.50
N ILE A 69 -2.11 -6.06 14.00
CA ILE A 69 -3.28 -5.56 13.27
C ILE A 69 -3.66 -4.20 13.84
N THR A 70 -3.75 -3.19 12.98
CA THR A 70 -4.02 -1.81 13.37
C THR A 70 -4.84 -1.13 12.28
N ILE A 71 -5.80 -0.30 12.70
CA ILE A 71 -6.56 0.56 11.79
C ILE A 71 -5.74 1.83 11.62
N VAL A 72 -5.38 2.14 10.37
CA VAL A 72 -4.62 3.33 10.02
C VAL A 72 -5.57 4.35 9.42
N HIS A 73 -5.56 5.56 9.99
CA HIS A 73 -6.36 6.68 9.54
C HIS A 73 -5.50 7.64 8.71
N ASP A 74 -6.14 8.32 7.76
CA ASP A 74 -5.57 9.53 7.17
C ASP A 74 -5.64 10.63 8.24
N GLU A 75 -4.57 11.42 8.42
CA GLU A 75 -4.56 12.53 9.40
C GLU A 75 -5.55 13.64 9.02
#